data_AF-A0A2D7XQH3-F1
#
_entry.id   AF-A0A2D7XQH3-F1
#
_cell.length_a   1.000
_cell.length_b   1.000
_cell.length_c   1.000
_cell.angle_alpha   90.00
_cell.angle_beta   90.00
_cell.angle_gamma   90.00
#
_symmetry.space_group_name_H-M   'P 1'
#
loop_
_entity.id
_entity.type
_entity.pdbx_description
1 polymer ?
#
loop_
_entity_poly.entity_id
_entity_poly.type
_entity_poly.pdbx_seq_one_letter_code
_entity_poly.pdbx_strand_id
1 'polypeptide(L)' 'MPVLFAGALCGFLAVALGAFGAHGLKDRFTPESEGWWQTATLYALVHAAVLTAIGLTKRAGASGFDAAGVAFFIGILI' A
#
# COMPACT_ATOMS: atom_id res chain seq x y z
N MET A 1 -10.07 14.13 0.21
CA MET A 1 -8.76 14.79 0.04
C MET A 1 -7.63 14.02 0.73
N PRO A 2 -7.58 13.82 2.06
CA PRO A 2 -6.44 13.16 2.72
C PRO A 2 -6.23 11.69 2.31
N VAL A 3 -7.32 10.93 2.14
CA VAL A 3 -7.24 9.51 1.78
C VAL A 3 -6.65 9.28 0.37
N LEU A 4 -6.93 10.17 -0.59
CA LEU A 4 -6.40 10.04 -1.95
C LEU A 4 -4.89 10.31 -1.98
N PHE A 5 -4.43 11.30 -1.20
CA PHE A 5 -3.00 11.55 -1.01
C PHE A 5 -2.30 10.36 -0.33
N ALA A 6 -2.90 9.80 0.72
CA ALA A 6 -2.38 8.60 1.38
C ALA A 6 -2.27 7.42 0.39
N GLY A 7 -3.30 7.16 -0.42
CA GLY A 7 -3.26 6.13 -1.46
C GLY A 7 -2.12 6.34 -2.46
N ALA A 8 -1.90 7.57 -2.94
CA ALA A 8 -0.81 7.88 -3.85
C ALA A 8 0.58 7.68 -3.21
N LEU A 9 0.77 8.18 -1.98
CA LEU A 9 2.04 8.05 -1.26
C LEU A 9 2.35 6.59 -0.93
N CYS A 10 1.37 5.86 -0.39
CA CYS A 10 1.53 4.43 -0.09
C CYS A 10 1.77 3.61 -1.36
N GLY A 11 1.12 3.95 -2.47
CA GLY A 11 1.32 3.28 -3.75
C GLY A 11 2.74 3.48 -4.29
N PHE A 12 3.25 4.71 -4.22
CA PHE A 12 4.64 5.01 -4.54
C PHE A 12 5.60 4.20 -3.66
N LEU A 13 5.40 4.19 -2.34
CA LEU A 13 6.25 3.46 -1.41
C LEU A 13 6.20 1.95 -1.66
N ALA A 14 5.03 1.36 -1.91
CA ALA A 14 4.89 -0.06 -2.19
C ALA A 14 5.70 -0.47 -3.44
N VAL A 15 5.61 0.31 -4.51
CA VAL A 15 6.40 0.07 -5.74
C VAL A 15 7.89 0.29 -5.50
N ALA A 16 8.27 1.38 -4.82
CA ALA A 16 9.67 1.69 -4.53
C ALA A 16 10.33 0.60 -3.68
N LEU A 17 9.66 0.13 -2.62
CA LEU A 17 10.14 -0.94 -1.76
C LEU A 17 10.17 -2.29 -2.49
N GLY A 18 9.16 -2.60 -3.31
CA GLY A 18 9.15 -3.79 -4.15
C GLY A 18 10.34 -3.83 -5.11
N ALA A 19 10.58 -2.73 -5.83
CA ALA A 19 11.71 -2.60 -6.74
C ALA A 19 13.06 -2.66 -6.02
N PHE A 20 13.17 -2.00 -4.86
CA PHE A 20 14.38 -2.02 -4.04
C PHE A 20 14.69 -3.43 -3.52
N GLY A 21 13.68 -4.19 -3.11
CA GLY A 21 13.83 -5.61 -2.76
C GLY A 21 14.39 -6.43 -3.92
N ALA A 22 13.74 -6.35 -5.08
CA ALA A 22 14.07 -7.16 -6.25
C ALA A 22 15.44 -6.83 -6.87
N HIS A 23 15.91 -5.59 -6.78
CA HIS A 23 17.15 -5.14 -7.43
C HIS A 23 18.27 -4.83 -6.45
N GLY A 24 17.96 -4.14 -5.35
CA GLY A 24 18.93 -3.63 -4.38
C GLY A 24 19.24 -4.58 -3.22
N LEU A 25 18.32 -5.49 -2.89
CA LEU A 25 18.46 -6.42 -1.75
C LEU A 25 18.49 -7.90 -2.14
N LYS A 26 18.39 -8.25 -3.42
CA LYS A 26 18.26 -9.65 -3.89
C LYS A 26 19.28 -10.63 -3.27
N ASP A 27 20.55 -10.21 -3.14
CA ASP A 27 21.63 -11.07 -2.64
C ASP A 27 21.74 -11.06 -1.10
N ARG A 28 20.83 -10.35 -0.42
CA ARG A 28 20.76 -10.26 1.05
C ARG A 28 19.60 -11.03 1.65
N PHE A 29 18.66 -11.50 0.85
CA PHE A 29 17.53 -12.28 1.34
C PHE A 29 17.88 -13.76 1.49
N THR A 30 17.41 -14.37 2.58
CA THR A 30 17.13 -15.81 2.57
C THR A 30 15.85 -16.06 1.77
N PRO A 31 15.62 -17.28 1.23
CA PRO A 31 14.40 -17.60 0.50
C PRO A 31 13.11 -17.29 1.29
N GLU A 32 13.14 -17.50 2.60
CA GLU A 32 12.02 -17.19 3.49
C GLU A 32 11.78 -15.68 3.62
N SER A 33 12.84 -14.90 3.87
CA SER A 33 12.73 -13.45 4.01
C SER A 33 12.35 -12.74 2.70
N GLU A 34 12.73 -13.30 1.56
CA GLU A 34 12.29 -12.81 0.25
C GLU A 34 10.78 -12.98 0.09
N GLY A 35 10.25 -14.15 0.47
CA GLY A 35 8.81 -14.41 0.47
C GLY A 35 8.04 -13.44 1.36
N TRP A 36 8.55 -13.13 2.56
CA TRP A 36 7.95 -12.13 3.45
C TRP A 36 7.96 -10.73 2.83
N TRP A 37 9.09 -10.32 2.23
CA TRP A 37 9.20 -9.02 1.57
C TRP A 37 8.21 -8.87 0.41
N GLN A 38 8.12 -9.89 -0.44
CA GLN A 38 7.16 -9.91 -1.55
C GLN A 38 5.72 -9.83 -1.04
N THR A 39 5.38 -10.56 0.03
CA THR A 39 4.04 -10.54 0.62
C THR A 39 3.71 -9.18 1.24
N ALA A 40 4.63 -8.59 2.00
CA ALA A 40 4.45 -7.29 2.62
C ALA A 40 4.26 -6.17 1.58
N THR A 41 5.09 -6.14 0.54
CA THR A 41 4.99 -5.15 -0.54
C THR A 41 3.73 -5.35 -1.39
N LEU A 42 3.30 -6.60 -1.61
CA LEU A 42 2.02 -6.91 -2.25
C LEU A 42 0.84 -6.39 -1.42
N TYR A 43 0.81 -6.67 -0.12
CA TYR A 43 -0.24 -6.18 0.77
C TYR A 43 -0.27 -4.65 0.80
N ALA A 44 0.88 -3.99 0.90
CA ALA A 44 0.97 -2.54 0.85
C ALA A 44 0.41 -1.97 -0.47
N LEU A 45 0.71 -2.61 -1.61
CA LEU A 45 0.21 -2.19 -2.92
C LEU A 45 -1.31 -2.34 -3.04
N VAL A 46 -1.87 -3.46 -2.55
CA VAL A 46 -3.32 -3.70 -2.54
C VAL A 46 -4.03 -2.67 -1.66
N HIS A 47 -3.53 -2.42 -0.44
CA HIS A 47 -4.11 -1.40 0.44
C HIS A 47 -4.02 0.00 -0.19
N ALA A 48 -2.92 0.36 -0.85
CA ALA A 48 -2.78 1.63 -1.56
C ALA A 48 -3.79 1.78 -2.71
N ALA A 49 -4.05 0.71 -3.46
CA ALA A 49 -5.08 0.70 -4.50
C ALA A 49 -6.48 0.92 -3.91
N VAL A 50 -6.79 0.27 -2.78
CA VAL A 50 -8.08 0.46 -2.07
C VAL A 50 -8.21 1.88 -1.53
N LEU A 51 -7.16 2.45 -0.91
CA LEU A 51 -7.16 3.84 -0.45
C LEU A 51 -7.38 4.82 -1.61
N THR A 52 -6.76 4.55 -2.76
CA THR A 52 -6.97 5.35 -3.98
C THR A 52 -8.42 5.26 -4.45
N ALA A 53 -9.00 4.06 -4.51
CA ALA A 53 -10.41 3.85 -4.86
C ALA A 53 -11.36 4.57 -3.89
N ILE A 54 -11.15 4.44 -2.57
CA ILE A 54 -11.92 5.18 -1.56
C ILE A 54 -11.78 6.69 -1.76
N GLY A 55 -10.57 7.17 -2.02
CA GLY A 55 -10.29 8.59 -2.26
C GLY A 55 -11.04 9.14 -3.47
N LEU A 56 -11.10 8.38 -4.57
CA LEU A 56 -11.85 8.73 -5.78
C LEU A 56 -13.36 8.69 -5.55
N THR A 57 -13.87 7.65 -4.88
CA THR A 57 -15.28 7.50 -4.54
C THR A 57 -15.77 8.64 -3.64
N LYS A 58 -15.00 9.03 -2.63
CA LYS A 58 -15.30 10.21 -1.79
C LYS A 58 -15.23 11.52 -2.57
N ARG A 59 -14.30 11.65 -3.53
CA ARG A 59 -14.21 12.83 -4.42
C ARG A 59 -15.44 12.94 -5.32
N ALA A 60 -16.07 11.83 -5.69
CA ALA A 60 -17.32 11.80 -6.45
C ALA A 60 -18.57 12.11 -5.61
N GLY A 61 -18.44 12.43 -4.32
CA GLY A 61 -19.55 12.84 -3.45
C GLY A 61 -20.13 11.73 -2.58
N ALA A 62 -19.61 10.51 -2.65
CA ALA A 62 -20.06 9.41 -1.79
C ALA A 62 -19.54 9.56 -0.35
N SER A 63 -20.37 9.20 0.63
CA SER A 63 -20.07 9.23 2.07
C SER A 63 -19.96 7.82 2.67
N GLY A 64 -19.51 7.72 3.92
CA GLY A 64 -19.50 6.43 4.66
C GLY A 64 -18.24 5.57 4.52
N PHE A 65 -17.16 6.08 3.92
CA PHE A 65 -15.91 5.32 3.71
C PHE A 65 -14.77 5.68 4.68
N ASP A 66 -15.03 6.48 5.71
CA ASP A 66 -14.00 6.95 6.64
C ASP A 66 -13.36 5.81 7.44
N ALA A 67 -14.18 4.95 8.05
CA ALA A 67 -13.70 3.80 8.80
C ALA A 67 -12.91 2.82 7.91
N ALA A 68 -13.38 2.58 6.67
CA ALA A 68 -12.64 1.79 5.70
C ALA A 68 -11.30 2.43 5.37
N GLY A 69 -11.27 3.73 5.07
CA GLY A 69 -10.02 4.45 4.80
C GLY A 69 -9.00 4.34 5.95
N VAL A 70 -9.45 4.45 7.19
CA VAL A 70 -8.59 4.27 8.38
C VAL A 70 -8.12 2.83 8.51
N ALA A 71 -9.01 1.85 8.38
CA ALA A 71 -8.66 0.43 8.50
C ALA A 71 -7.63 0.01 7.45
N PHE A 72 -7.84 0.39 6.19
CA PHE A 72 -6.89 0.07 5.12
C PHE A 72 -5.56 0.82 5.25
N PHE A 73 -5.54 2.01 5.84
CA PHE A 73 -4.28 2.71 6.12
C PHE A 73 -3.51 2.05 7.27
N ILE A 74 -4.19 1.69 8.36
CA ILE A 74 -3.57 0.98 9.49
C ILE A 74 -3.05 -0.39 9.04
N GLY A 75 -3.78 -1.10 8.17
CA GLY A 75 -3.36 -2.39 7.62
C GLY A 75 -2.05 -2.37 6.81
N ILE A 76 -1.58 -1.19 6.37
CA ILE A 76 -0.24 -1.06 5.74
C ILE A 76 0.88 -1.11 6.79
N LEU A 77 0.60 -0.71 8.03
CA LEU A 77 1.58 -0.56 9.10
C LEU A 77 1.77 -1.82 9.96
N ILE A 78 0.97 -2.87 9.72
CA ILE A 78 0.94 -4.13 10.46
C ILE A 78 1.46 -5.23 9.54
#